data_AF-A0A1F4DYR1-F1
#
_entry.id   AF-A0A1F4DYR1-F1
#
_cell.length_a   1.000
_cell.length_b   1.000
_cell.length_c   1.000
_cell.angle_alpha   90.00
_cell.angle_beta   90.00
_cell.angle_gamma   90.00
#
_symmetry.space_group_name_H-M   'P 1'
#
loop_
_entity.id
_entity.type
_entity.pdbx_description
1 polymer ?
#
loop_
_entity_poly.entity_id
_entity_poly.type
_entity_poly.pdbx_seq_one_letter_code
_entity_poly.pdbx_strand_id
1 'polypeptide(L)'
;MTEPAEFEDPMELVGVPVPGGDLRAMAECLMEEYLLLGWDERQLMLLFARPCFRATHRIYREKGEAYVRSLIQDVRDKWTRNSSCGEHFDA
;
A
#
# COMPACT_ATOMS: atom_id res chain seq x y z
N MET A 1 -1.44 -19.49 -28.67
CA MET A 1 -2.62 -18.63 -28.92
C MET A 1 -2.52 -17.49 -27.94
N THR A 2 -2.11 -16.32 -28.41
CA THR A 2 -2.11 -15.08 -27.63
C THR A 2 -2.99 -14.15 -28.42
N GLU A 3 -4.25 -14.02 -28.02
CA GLU A 3 -5.10 -12.95 -28.55
C GLU A 3 -4.47 -11.63 -28.13
N PRO A 4 -4.28 -10.67 -29.05
CA PRO A 4 -3.79 -9.36 -28.68
C PRO A 4 -4.81 -8.75 -27.72
N ALA A 5 -4.35 -8.24 -26.57
CA ALA A 5 -5.19 -7.44 -25.70
C ALA A 5 -5.84 -6.36 -26.56
N GLU A 6 -7.17 -6.43 -26.74
CA GLU A 6 -7.89 -5.41 -27.48
C GLU A 6 -7.62 -4.09 -26.76
N PHE A 7 -7.14 -3.10 -27.50
CA PHE A 7 -6.58 -1.84 -26.99
C PHE A 7 -7.58 -1.02 -26.13
N GLU A 8 -8.84 -1.44 -26.12
CA GLU A 8 -9.94 -0.90 -25.30
C GLU A 8 -10.82 -2.06 -24.77
N ASP A 9 -10.27 -2.96 -23.95
CA ASP A 9 -11.10 -3.93 -23.23
C ASP A 9 -12.03 -3.18 -22.25
N PRO A 10 -13.36 -3.18 -22.46
CA PRO A 10 -14.29 -2.49 -21.56
C PRO A 10 -14.30 -3.08 -20.15
N MET A 11 -13.77 -4.29 -19.97
CA MET A 11 -13.62 -4.99 -18.70
C MET A 11 -12.24 -4.80 -18.06
N GLU A 12 -11.36 -3.95 -18.62
CA GLU A 12 -10.09 -3.60 -17.98
C GLU A 12 -10.36 -3.02 -16.58
N LEU A 13 -9.70 -3.59 -15.56
CA LEU A 13 -9.88 -3.15 -14.19
C LEU A 13 -9.13 -1.83 -13.95
N VAL A 14 -9.83 -0.71 -14.13
CA VAL A 14 -9.27 0.63 -13.95
C VAL A 14 -9.60 1.17 -12.55
N GLY A 15 -8.56 1.55 -11.81
CA GLY A 15 -8.73 2.27 -10.55
C GLY A 15 -9.18 3.71 -10.79
N VAL A 16 -10.35 4.09 -10.28
CA VAL A 16 -10.91 5.44 -10.40
C VAL A 16 -10.83 6.15 -9.04
N PRO A 17 -10.36 7.41 -8.97
CA PRO A 17 -10.36 8.17 -7.73
C PRO A 17 -11.80 8.48 -7.31
N VAL A 18 -12.14 8.16 -6.06
CA VAL A 18 -13.42 8.54 -5.45
C VAL A 18 -13.28 9.93 -4.81
N PRO A 19 -14.15 10.91 -5.15
CA PRO A 19 -14.14 12.24 -4.53
C PRO A 19 -14.30 12.15 -3.00
N GLY A 20 -13.48 12.91 -2.27
CA GLY A 20 -13.50 12.91 -0.80
C GLY A 20 -12.82 11.71 -0.15
N GLY A 21 -12.19 10.81 -0.93
CA GLY A 21 -11.40 9.73 -0.39
C GLY A 21 -10.12 10.20 0.31
N ASP A 22 -9.81 9.61 1.46
CA ASP A 22 -8.54 9.83 2.14
C ASP A 22 -7.48 8.84 1.65
N LEU A 23 -6.61 9.31 0.76
CA LEU A 23 -5.50 8.53 0.21
C LEU A 23 -4.52 8.07 1.30
N ARG A 24 -4.37 8.83 2.39
CA ARG A 24 -3.50 8.43 3.49
C ARG A 24 -4.11 7.23 4.22
N ALA A 25 -5.37 7.33 4.63
CA ALA A 25 -6.07 6.22 5.29
C ALA A 25 -6.05 4.94 4.44
N MET A 26 -6.29 5.07 3.13
CA MET A 26 -6.19 3.93 2.20
C MET A 26 -4.78 3.32 2.17
N ALA A 27 -3.74 4.15 2.13
CA ALA A 27 -2.35 3.67 2.15
C ALA A 27 -1.99 2.99 3.47
N GLU A 28 -2.46 3.53 4.60
CA GLU A 28 -2.29 2.92 5.93
C GLU A 28 -2.90 1.52 5.97
N CYS A 29 -4.17 1.36 5.57
CA CYS A 29 -4.82 0.05 5.53
C CYS A 29 -4.07 -0.95 4.66
N LEU A 30 -3.65 -0.55 3.45
CA LEU A 30 -2.87 -1.42 2.57
C LEU A 30 -1.55 -1.85 3.21
N MET A 31 -0.78 -0.92 3.78
CA MET A 31 0.49 -1.28 4.41
C MET A 31 0.30 -2.17 5.63
N GLU A 32 -0.76 -1.99 6.42
CA GLU A 32 -1.10 -2.85 7.55
C GLU A 32 -1.29 -4.31 7.10
N GLU A 33 -1.98 -4.55 5.98
CA GLU A 33 -2.14 -5.89 5.40
C GLU A 33 -0.80 -6.52 5.03
N TYR A 34 0.10 -5.78 4.37
CA TYR A 34 1.42 -6.31 4.00
C TYR A 34 2.36 -6.49 5.19
N LEU A 35 2.25 -5.65 6.23
CA LEU A 35 2.97 -5.84 7.48
C LEU A 35 2.54 -7.13 8.19
N LEU A 36 1.25 -7.44 8.19
CA LEU A 36 0.72 -8.72 8.72
C LEU A 36 1.27 -9.93 7.95
N LEU A 37 1.55 -9.78 6.66
CA LEU A 37 2.21 -10.79 5.84
C LEU A 37 3.74 -10.86 6.06
N GLY A 38 4.29 -10.07 6.99
CA GLY A 38 5.70 -10.08 7.36
C GLY A 38 6.62 -9.28 6.43
N TRP A 39 6.08 -8.34 5.65
CA TRP A 39 6.88 -7.53 4.74
C TRP A 39 7.70 -6.47 5.50
N ASP A 40 8.93 -6.24 5.05
CA ASP A 40 9.82 -5.21 5.57
C ASP A 40 9.62 -3.83 4.89
N GLU A 41 10.27 -2.79 5.42
CA GLU A 41 10.19 -1.43 4.89
C GLU A 41 10.59 -1.32 3.41
N ARG A 42 11.62 -2.07 2.98
CA ARG A 42 12.09 -2.03 1.59
C ARG A 42 11.05 -2.65 0.66
N GLN A 43 10.40 -3.71 1.10
CA GLN A 43 9.32 -4.36 0.37
C GLN A 43 8.08 -3.47 0.31
N LEU A 44 7.71 -2.81 1.42
CA LEU A 44 6.61 -1.83 1.43
C LEU A 44 6.88 -0.66 0.49
N MET A 45 8.12 -0.18 0.42
CA MET A 45 8.51 0.87 -0.51
C MET A 45 8.26 0.50 -1.99
N LEU A 46 8.30 -0.79 -2.34
CA LEU A 46 8.00 -1.24 -3.71
C LEU A 46 6.55 -0.98 -4.12
N LEU A 47 5.61 -0.99 -3.16
CA LEU A 47 4.20 -0.63 -3.41
C LEU A 47 4.09 0.82 -3.88
N PHE A 48 4.96 1.70 -3.41
CA PHE A 48 4.97 3.11 -3.78
C PHE A 48 5.84 3.40 -4.99
N ALA A 49 6.94 2.69 -5.16
CA ALA A 49 7.89 2.95 -6.26
C ALA A 49 7.42 2.39 -7.61
N ARG A 50 6.65 1.29 -7.64
CA ARG A 50 6.29 0.63 -8.90
C ARG A 50 4.98 1.19 -9.50
N PRO A 51 4.97 1.58 -10.78
CA PRO A 51 3.77 2.13 -11.45
C PRO A 51 2.57 1.17 -11.52
N CYS A 52 2.81 -0.15 -11.44
CA CYS A 52 1.72 -1.13 -11.44
C CYS A 52 0.77 -0.98 -10.24
N PHE A 53 1.27 -0.47 -9.11
CA PHE A 53 0.45 -0.13 -7.95
C PHE A 53 -0.05 1.31 -8.07
N ARG A 54 -0.94 1.56 -9.04
CA ARG A 54 -1.37 2.92 -9.43
C ARG A 54 -1.80 3.80 -8.25
N ALA A 55 -2.52 3.24 -7.27
CA ALA A 55 -3.05 3.97 -6.12
C ALA A 55 -1.95 4.49 -5.17
N THR A 56 -1.05 3.62 -4.72
CA THR A 56 0.08 3.97 -3.86
C THR A 56 1.18 4.72 -4.62
N HIS A 57 1.41 4.37 -5.88
CA HIS A 57 2.35 5.08 -6.75
C HIS A 57 1.95 6.54 -6.97
N ARG A 58 0.64 6.83 -7.03
CA ARG A 58 0.14 8.20 -7.08
C ARG A 58 0.56 9.01 -5.85
N ILE A 59 0.49 8.42 -4.65
CA ILE A 59 0.91 9.08 -3.40
C ILE A 59 2.42 9.38 -3.46
N TYR A 60 3.22 8.44 -3.93
CA TYR A 60 4.67 8.64 -4.14
C TYR A 60 4.96 9.80 -5.11
N ARG A 61 4.21 9.87 -6.21
CA ARG A 61 4.33 10.94 -7.21
C ARG A 61 3.93 12.32 -6.68
N GLU A 62 2.89 12.39 -5.84
CA GLU A 62 2.36 13.64 -5.31
C GLU A 62 3.12 14.15 -4.07
N LYS A 63 3.63 13.26 -3.22
CA LYS A 63 4.24 13.62 -1.92
C LYS A 63 5.74 13.36 -1.84
N GLY A 64 6.28 12.53 -2.72
CA GLY A 64 7.70 12.19 -2.77
C GLY A 64 8.12 11.09 -1.78
N GLU A 65 9.38 10.67 -1.92
CA GLU A 65 9.95 9.54 -1.17
C GLU A 65 10.00 9.78 0.34
N ALA A 66 10.42 10.97 0.78
CA ALA A 66 10.57 11.27 2.20
C ALA A 66 9.25 11.12 2.97
N TYR A 67 8.14 11.57 2.37
CA TYR A 67 6.80 11.40 2.93
C TYR A 67 6.40 9.92 3.02
N VAL A 68 6.70 9.13 1.99
CA VAL A 68 6.37 7.70 2.00
C VAL A 68 7.17 6.96 3.07
N ARG A 69 8.45 7.29 3.24
CA ARG A 69 9.28 6.71 4.32
C ARG A 69 8.73 7.04 5.71
N SER A 70 8.35 8.30 5.95
CA SER A 70 7.75 8.67 7.23
C SER A 70 6.41 7.95 7.45
N LEU A 71 5.60 7.81 6.40
CA LEU A 71 4.33 7.09 6.46
C LEU A 71 4.52 5.61 6.80
N ILE A 72 5.51 4.94 6.19
CA ILE A 72 5.82 3.53 6.52
C ILE A 72 6.27 3.41 7.98
N GLN A 73 7.12 4.33 8.45
CA GLN A 73 7.58 4.33 9.84
C GLN A 73 6.41 4.53 10.81
N ASP A 74 5.51 5.50 10.54
CA ASP A 74 4.33 5.78 11.37
C ASP A 74 3.45 4.52 11.54
N VAL A 75 3.19 3.80 10.44
CA VAL A 75 2.37 2.58 10.46
C VAL A 75 3.08 1.45 11.22
N ARG A 76 4.38 1.27 11.03
CA ARG A 76 5.16 0.29 11.79
C ARG A 76 5.13 0.58 13.28
N ASP A 77 5.36 1.83 13.68
CA ASP A 77 5.37 2.24 15.09
C ASP A 77 3.98 2.11 15.73
N LYS A 78 2.92 2.40 14.97
CA LYS A 78 1.53 2.11 15.37
C LYS A 78 1.33 0.62 15.62
N TRP A 79 1.83 -0.23 14.72
CA TRP A 79 1.61 -1.67 14.81
C TRP A 79 2.47 -2.34 15.89
N THR A 80 3.74 -1.96 16.05
CA THR A 80 4.61 -2.45 17.14
C THR A 80 4.03 -2.13 18.52
N ARG A 81 3.45 -0.93 18.70
CA ARG A 81 2.74 -0.56 19.94
C ARG A 81 1.47 -1.39 20.19
N ASN A 82 0.77 -1.78 19.13
CA ASN A 82 -0.42 -2.63 19.25
C ASN A 82 -0.04 -4.09 19.56
N SER A 83 1.05 -4.61 18.97
CA SER A 83 1.53 -5.97 19.21
C SER A 83 2.07 -6.19 20.63
N SER A 84 2.62 -5.16 21.28
CA SER A 84 3.10 -5.25 22.67
C SER A 84 2.00 -5.39 23.74
N CYS A 85 0.72 -5.38 23.35
CA CYS A 85 -0.42 -5.63 24.25
C CYS A 85 -1.03 -7.05 24.05
N GLY A 86 -0.39 -7.90 23.24
CA GLY A 86 -0.91 -9.22 22.86
C GLY A 86 0.09 -10.36 23.07
N GLU A 87 0.81 -10.40 24.19
CA GLU A 87 1.51 -11.62 24.61
C GLU A 87 0.62 -12.46 25.54
N HIS A 88 -0.20 -13.32 24.93
CA HIS A 88 -0.57 -14.63 25.45
C HIS A 88 -0.93 -15.51 24.27
N PHE A 89 0.09 -16.03 23.59
CA PHE A 89 -0.04 -17.20 22.74
C PHE A 89 0.91 -18.24 23.32
N ASP A 90 0.48 -18.86 24.41
CA ASP A 90 1.11 -20.08 24.92
C ASP A 90 0.65 -21.28 24.07
N ALA A 91 1.62 -22.16 23.83
CA ALA A 91 1.62 -23.32 22.95
C ALA A 91 0.58 -24.39 23.25
#